data_AF-A0A0N0P5W9-F1
#
_entry.id   AF-A0A0N0P5W9-F1
#
_cell.length_a   1.000
_cell.length_b   1.000
_cell.length_c   1.000
_cell.angle_alpha   90.00
_cell.angle_beta   90.00
_cell.angle_gamma   90.00
#
_symmetry.space_group_name_H-M   'P 1'
#
loop_
_entity.id
_entity.type
_entity.pdbx_description
1 polymer ?
#
loop_
_entity_poly.entity_id
_entity_poly.type
_entity_poly.pdbx_seq_one_letter_code
_entity_poly.pdbx_strand_id
1 'polypeptide(L)'
;MQGIIRRSVCGGRRMAVAALSASVMHHSSGQFDHPSQHYRRQHTFNTLPMHDANRFGGRAAYLREIGPINHRKRGRLFKRDPATLQYNVDVWCAQQSLRKQWKGRHWDVVEMPFELAPRELQRVIPEKYTDVPVMADPARKDYMNIRRKVYDRESLQDALYTGSGQPPYPPLQRIDKATMSLDKFL
;
A
#
# COMPACT_ATOMS: atom_id res chain seq x y z
N MET A 1 18.47 49.38 -48.89
CA MET A 1 18.76 49.29 -47.44
C MET A 1 17.51 48.77 -46.77
N GLN A 2 17.42 47.48 -46.46
CA GLN A 2 17.78 46.88 -45.14
C GLN A 2 17.09 47.65 -43.98
N GLY A 3 16.29 47.07 -43.09
CA GLY A 3 16.26 45.67 -42.69
C GLY A 3 14.98 45.25 -41.96
N ILE A 4 14.76 43.95 -42.05
CA ILE A 4 13.72 43.16 -41.39
C ILE A 4 14.06 43.07 -39.90
N ILE A 5 13.18 43.57 -39.04
CA ILE A 5 13.30 43.44 -37.58
C ILE A 5 12.96 41.99 -37.19
N ARG A 6 13.98 41.18 -36.95
CA ARG A 6 13.85 39.85 -36.31
C ARG A 6 13.62 40.05 -34.81
N ARG A 7 12.39 39.88 -34.35
CA ARG A 7 12.12 39.62 -32.92
C ARG A 7 12.45 38.17 -32.61
N SER A 8 13.61 37.98 -31.98
CA SER A 8 13.98 36.76 -31.26
C SER A 8 12.98 36.52 -30.14
N VAL A 9 12.12 35.51 -30.28
CA VAL A 9 11.33 34.97 -29.16
C VAL A 9 12.24 33.97 -28.46
N CYS A 10 12.80 34.40 -27.34
CA CYS A 10 13.58 33.57 -26.44
C CYS A 10 12.79 32.30 -26.07
N GLY A 11 13.50 31.18 -26.11
CA GLY A 11 12.95 29.83 -25.99
C GLY A 11 12.08 29.63 -24.76
N GLY A 12 10.84 29.23 -25.01
CA GLY A 12 10.01 28.58 -24.02
C GLY A 12 10.68 27.26 -23.61
N ARG A 13 11.26 27.24 -22.40
CA ARG A 13 11.67 25.99 -21.75
C ARG A 13 10.43 25.10 -21.68
N ARG A 14 10.41 24.04 -22.49
CA ARG A 14 9.46 22.95 -22.34
C ARG A 14 9.59 22.44 -20.91
N MET A 15 8.60 22.72 -20.07
CA MET A 15 8.48 22.06 -18.77
C MET A 15 8.35 20.57 -19.07
N ALA A 16 9.41 19.83 -18.76
CA ALA A 16 9.35 18.38 -18.72
C ALA A 16 8.34 18.03 -17.64
N VAL A 17 7.14 17.65 -18.08
CA VAL A 17 6.10 17.09 -17.23
C VAL A 17 6.73 15.89 -16.54
N ALA A 18 7.02 16.04 -15.25
CA ALA A 18 7.46 14.93 -14.43
C ALA A 18 6.36 13.86 -14.53
N ALA A 19 6.72 12.67 -15.00
CA ALA A 19 5.79 11.55 -15.05
C ALA A 19 5.26 11.33 -13.64
N LEU A 20 4.01 11.73 -13.40
CA LEU A 20 3.26 11.38 -12.21
C LEU A 20 3.30 9.86 -12.14
N SER A 21 4.06 9.32 -11.20
CA SER A 21 4.01 7.89 -10.88
C SER A 21 2.55 7.55 -10.65
N ALA A 22 2.00 6.71 -11.53
CA ALA A 22 0.63 6.29 -11.47
C ALA A 22 0.45 5.52 -10.16
N SER A 23 -0.08 6.20 -9.15
CA SER A 23 -0.61 5.53 -7.97
C SER A 23 -1.85 4.79 -8.43
N VAL A 24 -1.68 3.51 -8.78
CA VAL A 24 -2.81 2.63 -9.09
C VAL A 24 -3.70 2.63 -7.86
N MET A 25 -4.86 3.25 -7.98
CA MET A 25 -5.83 3.29 -6.89
C MET A 25 -6.32 1.85 -6.69
N HIS A 26 -5.85 1.19 -5.63
CA HIS A 26 -6.29 -0.15 -5.28
C HIS A 26 -7.73 -0.10 -4.76
N HIS A 27 -8.68 -0.29 -5.67
CA HIS A 27 -10.08 -0.48 -5.32
C HIS A 27 -10.32 -1.95 -4.99
N SER A 28 -10.89 -2.20 -3.80
CA SER A 28 -11.33 -3.54 -3.43
C SER A 28 -12.75 -3.77 -3.94
N SER A 29 -12.95 -4.86 -4.68
CA SER A 29 -14.28 -5.39 -5.02
C SER A 29 -14.80 -6.38 -3.97
N GLY A 30 -14.10 -6.54 -2.84
CA GLY A 30 -14.48 -7.45 -1.77
C GLY A 30 -15.77 -7.05 -1.06
N GLN A 31 -16.40 -8.02 -0.41
CA GLN A 31 -17.58 -7.79 0.43
C GLN A 31 -17.16 -7.35 1.84
N PHE A 32 -17.61 -6.15 2.25
CA PHE A 32 -17.35 -5.58 3.58
C PHE A 32 -18.57 -5.66 4.52
N ASP A 33 -19.77 -5.83 3.96
CA ASP A 33 -21.00 -5.84 4.74
C ASP A 33 -21.54 -7.24 5.00
N HIS A 34 -22.02 -7.46 6.22
CA HIS A 34 -22.81 -8.62 6.56
C HIS A 34 -24.18 -8.54 5.85
N PRO A 35 -24.66 -9.61 5.20
CA PRO A 35 -25.98 -9.62 4.57
C PRO A 35 -27.10 -9.37 5.61
N SER A 36 -28.13 -8.62 5.24
CA SER A 36 -29.27 -8.31 6.11
C SER A 36 -30.08 -9.55 6.51
N GLN A 37 -30.60 -9.54 7.75
CA GLN A 37 -31.47 -10.58 8.28
C GLN A 37 -32.93 -10.30 7.92
N HIS A 38 -33.45 -10.91 6.86
CA HIS A 38 -34.87 -10.85 6.52
C HIS A 38 -35.52 -12.22 6.74
N TYR A 39 -35.46 -13.08 5.73
CA TYR A 39 -35.96 -14.46 5.76
C TYR A 39 -34.79 -15.43 5.63
N ARG A 40 -35.00 -16.67 6.08
CA ARG A 40 -34.00 -17.74 5.96
C ARG A 40 -33.73 -18.00 4.47
N ARG A 41 -32.57 -17.57 3.98
CA ARG A 41 -32.10 -17.89 2.63
C ARG A 41 -31.73 -19.37 2.55
N GLN A 42 -32.28 -20.05 1.56
CA GLN A 42 -31.94 -21.43 1.23
C GLN A 42 -30.90 -21.46 0.11
N HIS A 43 -30.23 -22.59 -0.02
CA HIS A 43 -29.28 -22.81 -1.10
C HIS A 43 -30.04 -22.96 -2.43
N THR A 44 -29.87 -22.00 -3.33
CA THR A 44 -30.40 -22.01 -4.70
C THR A 44 -29.29 -21.60 -5.67
N PHE A 45 -29.57 -21.62 -6.98
CA PHE A 45 -28.58 -21.27 -8.00
C PHE A 45 -27.97 -19.86 -7.81
N ASN A 46 -28.75 -18.89 -7.33
CA ASN A 46 -28.30 -17.50 -7.14
C ASN A 46 -28.22 -17.07 -5.66
N THR A 47 -28.70 -17.88 -4.72
CA THR A 47 -28.73 -17.50 -3.30
C THR A 47 -28.06 -18.54 -2.43
N LEU A 48 -27.08 -18.09 -1.65
CA LEU A 48 -26.49 -18.90 -0.59
C LEU A 48 -27.10 -18.56 0.78
N PRO A 49 -27.14 -19.52 1.71
CA PRO A 49 -27.46 -19.25 3.10
C PRO A 49 -26.61 -18.13 3.69
N MET A 50 -27.17 -17.43 4.68
CA MET A 50 -26.55 -16.25 5.27
C MET A 50 -25.22 -16.55 5.97
N HIS A 51 -25.13 -17.67 6.69
CA HIS A 51 -23.91 -18.12 7.35
C HIS A 51 -23.29 -19.32 6.64
N ASP A 52 -23.35 -19.33 5.30
CA ASP A 52 -22.69 -20.35 4.49
C ASP A 52 -21.16 -20.26 4.60
N ALA A 53 -20.47 -21.39 4.41
CA ALA A 53 -19.02 -21.51 4.54
C ALA A 53 -18.26 -20.68 3.49
N ASN A 54 -18.86 -20.41 2.34
CA ASN A 54 -18.24 -19.60 1.28
C ASN A 54 -18.10 -18.11 1.63
N ARG A 55 -18.80 -17.64 2.68
CA ARG A 55 -18.75 -16.23 3.08
C ARG A 55 -17.59 -15.95 4.05
N PHE A 56 -16.93 -14.83 3.82
CA PHE A 56 -15.83 -14.32 4.66
C PHE A 56 -14.71 -15.35 4.89
N GLY A 57 -14.43 -16.19 3.88
CA GLY A 57 -13.40 -17.24 3.96
C GLY A 57 -13.66 -18.25 5.07
N GLY A 58 -14.91 -18.69 5.25
CA GLY A 58 -15.31 -19.65 6.28
C GLY A 58 -15.61 -19.05 7.65
N ARG A 59 -15.31 -17.77 7.88
CA ARG A 59 -15.51 -17.12 9.20
C ARG A 59 -16.99 -16.98 9.59
N ALA A 60 -17.90 -17.04 8.63
CA ALA A 60 -19.33 -17.13 8.91
C ALA A 60 -19.72 -18.31 9.82
N ALA A 61 -18.87 -19.34 9.94
CA ALA A 61 -19.04 -20.44 10.89
C ALA A 61 -19.15 -19.96 12.36
N TYR A 62 -18.42 -18.91 12.76
CA TYR A 62 -18.49 -18.36 14.13
C TYR A 62 -19.88 -17.80 14.47
N LEU A 63 -20.58 -17.28 13.46
CA LEU A 63 -21.90 -16.65 13.59
C LEU A 63 -23.03 -17.64 13.32
N ARG A 64 -22.72 -18.85 12.85
CA ARG A 64 -23.71 -19.85 12.46
C ARG A 64 -24.39 -20.49 13.66
N GLU A 65 -25.72 -20.56 13.60
CA GLU A 65 -26.55 -21.47 14.40
C GLU A 65 -27.10 -22.55 13.47
N ILE A 66 -26.81 -23.82 13.77
CA ILE A 66 -27.14 -24.94 12.89
C ILE A 66 -28.53 -25.49 13.25
N GLY A 67 -29.35 -25.74 12.23
CA GLY A 67 -30.63 -26.45 12.34
C GLY A 67 -31.86 -25.53 12.51
N PRO A 68 -33.05 -26.13 12.69
CA PRO A 68 -34.27 -25.38 12.99
C PRO A 68 -34.21 -24.87 14.44
N ILE A 69 -34.07 -23.55 14.60
CA ILE A 69 -33.89 -22.93 15.91
C ILE A 69 -35.24 -22.62 16.54
N ASN A 70 -35.51 -23.22 17.70
CA ASN A 70 -36.62 -22.83 18.55
C ASN A 70 -36.29 -21.52 19.29
N HIS A 71 -36.71 -20.39 18.72
CA HIS A 71 -36.39 -19.03 19.20
C HIS A 71 -36.66 -18.79 20.69
N ARG A 72 -37.57 -19.55 21.30
CA ARG A 72 -37.94 -19.44 22.72
C ARG A 72 -37.02 -20.20 23.68
N LYS A 73 -36.40 -21.29 23.23
CA LYS A 73 -35.67 -22.24 24.10
C LYS A 73 -34.18 -22.32 23.80
N ARG A 74 -33.76 -21.93 22.59
CA ARG A 74 -32.39 -22.11 22.11
C ARG A 74 -31.99 -20.97 21.18
N GLY A 75 -30.78 -20.49 21.36
CA GLY A 75 -30.15 -19.48 20.50
C GLY A 75 -29.23 -18.57 21.29
N ARG A 76 -28.20 -18.04 20.64
CA ARG A 76 -27.27 -17.03 21.16
C ARG A 76 -27.62 -15.72 20.47
N LEU A 77 -28.11 -14.75 21.26
CA LEU A 77 -28.67 -13.49 20.75
C LEU A 77 -27.69 -12.71 19.87
N PHE A 78 -26.39 -12.71 20.18
CA PHE A 78 -25.37 -12.00 19.39
C PHE A 78 -25.22 -12.53 17.95
N LYS A 79 -25.67 -13.76 17.66
CA LYS A 79 -25.67 -14.33 16.30
C LYS A 79 -26.83 -13.82 15.44
N ARG A 80 -27.71 -13.01 16.02
CA ARG A 80 -28.90 -12.43 15.38
C ARG A 80 -28.86 -10.91 15.37
N ASP A 81 -28.24 -10.30 16.37
CA ASP A 81 -28.12 -8.86 16.45
C ASP A 81 -27.32 -8.30 15.24
N PRO A 82 -27.93 -7.47 14.37
CA PRO A 82 -27.27 -6.94 13.19
C PRO A 82 -26.00 -6.14 13.52
N ALA A 83 -26.01 -5.37 14.61
CA ALA A 83 -24.87 -4.54 15.00
C ALA A 83 -23.66 -5.39 15.39
N THR A 84 -23.87 -6.40 16.24
CA THR A 84 -22.80 -7.32 16.64
C THR A 84 -22.26 -8.14 15.45
N LEU A 85 -23.13 -8.55 14.52
CA LEU A 85 -22.70 -9.28 13.32
C LEU A 85 -21.82 -8.43 12.41
N GLN A 86 -22.25 -7.19 12.13
CA GLN A 86 -21.47 -6.28 11.30
C GLN A 86 -20.12 -5.96 11.96
N TYR A 87 -20.11 -5.69 13.27
CA TYR A 87 -18.88 -5.45 14.01
C TYR A 87 -17.86 -6.59 13.86
N ASN A 88 -18.29 -7.85 13.96
CA ASN A 88 -17.39 -8.99 13.76
C ASN A 88 -16.85 -9.07 12.33
N VAL A 89 -17.68 -8.77 11.33
CA VAL A 89 -17.25 -8.72 9.92
C VAL A 89 -16.24 -7.60 9.70
N ASP A 90 -16.47 -6.42 10.28
CA ASP A 90 -15.56 -5.27 10.19
C ASP A 90 -14.20 -5.60 10.79
N VAL A 91 -14.18 -6.26 11.95
CA VAL A 91 -12.93 -6.75 12.57
C VAL A 91 -12.19 -7.73 11.64
N TRP A 92 -12.90 -8.64 10.96
CA TRP A 92 -12.27 -9.55 10.00
C TRP A 92 -11.73 -8.84 8.76
N CYS A 93 -12.47 -7.85 8.24
CA CYS A 93 -12.02 -6.99 7.14
C CYS A 93 -10.77 -6.18 7.54
N ALA A 94 -10.74 -5.64 8.76
CA ALA A 94 -9.59 -4.93 9.32
C ALA A 94 -8.36 -5.87 9.43
N GLN A 95 -8.55 -7.08 9.97
CA GLN A 95 -7.49 -8.09 10.04
C GLN A 95 -6.94 -8.45 8.66
N GLN A 96 -7.82 -8.58 7.65
CA GLN A 96 -7.39 -8.95 6.30
C GLN A 96 -6.63 -7.80 5.61
N SER A 97 -7.09 -6.56 5.78
CA SER A 97 -6.39 -5.37 5.29
C SER A 97 -5.03 -5.22 5.95
N LEU A 98 -4.97 -5.37 7.27
CA LEU A 98 -3.73 -5.35 8.05
C LEU A 98 -2.76 -6.43 7.56
N ARG A 99 -3.21 -7.69 7.44
CA ARG A 99 -2.39 -8.80 6.94
C ARG A 99 -1.80 -8.51 5.56
N LYS A 100 -2.61 -8.01 4.62
CA LYS A 100 -2.15 -7.66 3.26
C LYS A 100 -1.12 -6.53 3.30
N GLN A 101 -1.36 -5.49 4.10
CA GLN A 101 -0.44 -4.36 4.25
C GLN A 101 0.90 -4.79 4.86
N TRP A 102 0.89 -5.66 5.87
CA TRP A 102 2.12 -6.19 6.46
C TRP A 102 2.86 -7.14 5.53
N LYS A 103 2.16 -8.02 4.81
CA LYS A 103 2.78 -8.90 3.81
C LYS A 103 3.42 -8.10 2.65
N GLY A 104 2.87 -6.95 2.31
CA GLY A 104 3.42 -6.05 1.30
C GLY A 104 4.65 -5.25 1.75
N ARG A 105 5.12 -5.41 3.00
CA ARG A 105 6.36 -4.80 3.47
C ARG A 105 7.54 -5.68 3.09
N HIS A 106 8.41 -5.15 2.26
CA HIS A 106 9.69 -5.76 1.88
C HIS A 106 10.84 -4.90 2.40
N TRP A 107 10.71 -4.41 3.63
CA TRP A 107 11.62 -3.47 4.26
C TRP A 107 11.42 -3.50 5.78
N ASP A 108 12.47 -3.11 6.50
CA ASP A 108 12.48 -2.94 7.95
C ASP A 108 12.73 -1.47 8.29
N VAL A 109 12.29 -1.04 9.47
CA VAL A 109 12.67 0.28 10.00
C VAL A 109 13.93 0.11 10.83
N VAL A 110 14.97 0.87 10.48
CA VAL A 110 16.22 0.91 11.24
C VAL A 110 16.39 2.30 11.82
N GLU A 111 16.64 2.36 13.12
CA GLU A 111 17.02 3.60 13.80
C GLU A 111 18.52 3.81 13.57
N MET A 112 18.86 4.90 12.87
CA MET A 112 20.24 5.26 12.60
C MET A 112 20.56 6.65 13.14
N PRO A 113 21.81 6.91 13.58
CA PRO A 113 22.25 8.25 13.94
C PRO A 113 22.02 9.23 12.78
N PHE A 114 21.58 10.44 13.11
CA PHE A 114 21.20 11.46 12.12
C PHE A 114 22.34 11.80 11.14
N GLU A 115 23.59 11.75 11.59
CA GLU A 115 24.78 12.03 10.79
C GLU A 115 25.00 11.02 9.65
N LEU A 116 24.66 9.75 9.89
CA LEU A 116 24.83 8.66 8.93
C LEU A 116 23.62 8.52 8.00
N ALA A 117 22.53 9.23 8.28
CA ALA A 117 21.32 9.16 7.49
C ALA A 117 21.52 9.77 6.09
N PRO A 118 20.83 9.25 5.05
CA PRO A 118 20.80 9.85 3.72
C PRO A 118 20.45 11.33 3.77
N ARG A 119 21.07 12.13 2.89
CA ARG A 119 20.91 13.60 2.84
C ARG A 119 19.45 14.08 2.82
N GLU A 120 18.55 13.31 2.24
CA GLU A 120 17.11 13.63 2.16
C GLU A 120 16.39 13.53 3.52
N LEU A 121 16.95 12.76 4.45
CA LEU A 121 16.49 12.61 5.83
C LEU A 121 17.16 13.58 6.80
N GLN A 122 18.17 14.35 6.34
CA GLN A 122 18.86 15.37 7.13
C GLN A 122 18.00 16.65 7.29
N ARG A 123 16.77 16.47 7.77
CA ARG A 123 15.77 17.50 8.01
C ARG A 123 14.72 17.00 8.99
N VAL A 124 13.89 17.91 9.49
CA VAL A 124 12.76 17.55 10.34
C VAL A 124 11.65 16.92 9.49
N ILE A 125 11.19 15.73 9.89
CA ILE A 125 10.07 15.03 9.26
C ILE A 125 8.93 14.99 10.29
N PRO A 126 7.83 15.75 10.08
CA PRO A 126 6.68 15.75 10.97
C PRO A 126 6.10 14.34 11.12
N GLU A 127 5.49 14.07 12.27
CA GLU A 127 4.80 12.81 12.57
C GLU A 127 3.66 12.50 11.57
N LYS A 128 3.17 11.26 11.60
CA LYS A 128 2.20 10.79 10.59
C LYS A 128 0.90 11.53 10.83
N TYR A 129 0.36 12.14 9.77
CA TYR A 129 -0.88 12.93 9.80
C TYR A 129 -0.79 14.23 10.62
N THR A 130 0.41 14.71 10.93
CA THR A 130 0.62 16.03 11.55
C THR A 130 0.56 17.16 10.53
N ASP A 131 1.28 17.01 9.42
CA ASP A 131 1.37 18.00 8.33
C ASP A 131 0.94 17.40 6.98
N VAL A 132 0.99 18.23 5.94
CA VAL A 132 0.80 17.80 4.55
C VAL A 132 1.82 16.71 4.16
N PRO A 133 1.47 15.78 3.24
CA PRO A 133 2.41 14.78 2.76
C PRO A 133 3.69 15.43 2.19
N VAL A 134 4.82 15.14 2.84
CA VAL A 134 6.11 15.76 2.51
C VAL A 134 6.79 14.99 1.37
N MET A 135 7.29 15.74 0.38
CA MET A 135 8.05 15.21 -0.76
C MET A 135 9.52 14.96 -0.39
N ALA A 136 10.13 13.89 -0.92
CA ALA A 136 11.49 13.45 -0.60
C ALA A 136 12.57 14.48 -0.97
N ASP A 137 12.67 14.90 -2.23
CA ASP A 137 13.60 15.97 -2.65
C ASP A 137 13.09 16.68 -3.92
N PRO A 138 12.25 17.73 -3.77
CA PRO A 138 11.74 18.49 -4.91
C PRO A 138 12.84 19.15 -5.75
N ALA A 139 13.98 19.53 -5.14
CA ALA A 139 15.08 20.19 -5.85
C ALA A 139 15.75 19.24 -6.85
N ARG A 140 15.79 17.94 -6.53
CA ARG A 140 16.29 16.88 -7.41
C ARG A 140 15.19 16.21 -8.25
N LYS A 141 13.99 16.79 -8.28
CA LYS A 141 12.81 16.26 -8.99
C LYS A 141 12.32 14.91 -8.44
N ASP A 142 12.60 14.60 -7.18
CA ASP A 142 12.01 13.47 -6.46
C ASP A 142 10.81 13.92 -5.64
N TYR A 143 9.61 13.76 -6.22
CA TYR A 143 8.34 14.16 -5.62
C TYR A 143 7.66 13.01 -4.85
N MET A 144 8.35 11.90 -4.60
CA MET A 144 7.81 10.77 -3.83
C MET A 144 7.55 11.18 -2.38
N ASN A 145 6.55 10.55 -1.74
CA ASN A 145 6.30 10.76 -0.32
C ASN A 145 7.47 10.19 0.51
N ILE A 146 8.10 11.03 1.33
CA ILE A 146 9.26 10.63 2.14
C ILE A 146 8.96 9.44 3.06
N ARG A 147 7.74 9.32 3.60
CA ARG A 147 7.32 8.22 4.48
C ARG A 147 7.16 6.87 3.77
N ARG A 148 7.13 6.88 2.43
CA ARG A 148 7.04 5.67 1.60
C ARG A 148 8.35 5.34 0.88
N LYS A 149 9.36 6.20 1.02
CA LYS A 149 10.67 5.96 0.42
C LYS A 149 11.36 4.84 1.19
N VAL A 150 11.83 3.85 0.44
CA VAL A 150 12.60 2.71 0.96
C VAL A 150 14.00 2.83 0.38
N TYR A 151 15.00 2.52 1.20
CA TYR A 151 16.41 2.57 0.81
C TYR A 151 16.93 1.15 0.66
N ASP A 152 17.78 0.95 -0.35
CA ASP A 152 18.42 -0.33 -0.61
C ASP A 152 19.40 -0.64 0.53
N ARG A 153 19.31 -1.85 1.10
CA ARG A 153 20.19 -2.25 2.22
C ARG A 153 21.66 -2.22 1.78
N GLU A 154 21.91 -2.59 0.53
CA GLU A 154 23.23 -2.62 -0.11
C GLU A 154 23.85 -1.22 -0.19
N SER A 155 23.02 -0.18 -0.32
CA SER A 155 23.47 1.22 -0.40
C SER A 155 23.80 1.83 0.97
N LEU A 156 23.29 1.21 2.04
CA LEU A 156 23.46 1.67 3.43
C LEU A 156 24.43 0.80 4.24
N GLN A 157 25.14 -0.14 3.61
CA GLN A 157 25.97 -1.11 4.32
C GLN A 157 27.04 -0.47 5.20
N ASP A 158 27.69 0.59 4.71
CA ASP A 158 28.73 1.28 5.44
C ASP A 158 28.19 1.91 6.74
N ALA A 159 26.95 2.40 6.71
CA ALA A 159 26.28 2.97 7.88
C ALA A 159 25.69 1.92 8.82
N LEU A 160 25.25 0.77 8.30
CA LEU A 160 24.57 -0.28 9.05
C LEU A 160 25.54 -1.30 9.71
N TYR A 161 26.70 -1.53 9.09
CA TYR A 161 27.62 -2.61 9.47
C TYR A 161 29.05 -2.11 9.74
N THR A 162 29.18 -0.89 10.25
CA THR A 162 30.49 -0.35 10.67
C THR A 162 31.24 -1.35 11.55
N GLY A 163 32.47 -1.67 11.14
CA GLY A 163 33.37 -2.56 11.90
C GLY A 163 33.42 -4.02 11.42
N SER A 164 32.64 -4.43 10.42
CA SER A 164 32.68 -5.82 9.90
C SER A 164 33.86 -6.13 8.98
N GLY A 165 34.76 -5.16 8.73
CA GLY A 165 35.91 -5.27 7.83
C GLY A 165 35.50 -5.31 6.36
N GLN A 166 34.79 -6.37 5.95
CA GLN A 166 34.18 -6.50 4.63
C GLN A 166 32.66 -6.32 4.74
N PRO A 167 32.01 -5.58 3.81
CA PRO A 167 30.56 -5.46 3.79
C PRO A 167 29.91 -6.83 3.56
N PRO A 168 28.81 -7.16 4.29
CA PRO A 168 28.20 -8.48 4.24
C PRO A 168 27.46 -8.79 2.93
N TYR A 169 27.06 -7.76 2.17
CA TYR A 169 26.37 -7.90 0.89
C TYR A 169 27.23 -7.37 -0.27
N PRO A 170 27.20 -8.02 -1.45
CA PRO A 170 27.86 -7.50 -2.62
C PRO A 170 27.22 -6.18 -3.08
N PRO A 171 27.97 -5.28 -3.74
CA PRO A 171 27.43 -4.03 -4.27
C PRO A 171 26.41 -4.28 -5.39
N LEU A 172 25.44 -3.38 -5.52
CA LEU A 172 24.44 -3.44 -6.59
C LEU A 172 25.07 -3.28 -7.96
N GLN A 173 24.82 -4.23 -8.85
CA GLN A 173 25.15 -4.11 -10.27
C GLN A 173 24.10 -3.25 -10.96
N ARG A 174 24.52 -2.08 -11.47
CA ARG A 174 23.63 -1.18 -12.21
C ARG A 174 23.72 -1.45 -13.69
N ILE A 175 22.57 -1.44 -14.36
CA ILE A 175 22.49 -1.55 -15.82
C ILE A 175 22.95 -0.22 -16.42
N ASP A 176 23.95 -0.28 -17.28
CA ASP A 176 24.34 0.88 -18.06
C ASP A 176 23.29 1.17 -19.13
N LYS A 177 22.69 2.36 -19.04
CA LYS A 177 21.65 2.81 -19.97
C LYS A 177 22.22 3.19 -21.33
N ALA A 178 23.53 3.39 -21.47
CA ALA A 178 24.17 3.72 -22.74
C ALA A 178 24.50 2.46 -23.57
N THR A 179 24.83 1.35 -22.93
CA THR A 179 25.17 0.06 -23.57
C THR A 179 24.10 -0.41 -24.56
N MET A 180 24.54 -0.93 -25.73
CA MET A 180 23.64 -1.54 -26.71
C MET A 180 23.12 -2.87 -26.16
N SER A 181 21.81 -2.96 -26.03
CA SER A 181 21.10 -4.09 -25.45
C SER A 181 19.94 -4.48 -26.35
N LEU A 182 19.42 -5.69 -26.16
CA LEU A 182 18.33 -6.24 -26.97
C LEU A 182 17.14 -5.27 -27.13
N ASP A 183 16.80 -4.52 -26.09
CA ASP A 183 15.71 -3.53 -26.08
C ASP A 183 15.92 -2.38 -27.08
N LYS A 184 17.17 -2.14 -27.49
CA LYS A 184 17.58 -1.14 -28.48
C LYS A 184 17.68 -1.73 -29.88
N PHE A 185 17.36 -3.01 -30.05
CA PHE A 185 17.41 -3.75 -31.32
C PHE A 185 18.78 -3.68 -32.03
N LEU A 186 19.87 -3.52 -31.26
CA LEU A 186 21.24 -3.40 -31.76
C LEU A 186 22.20 -4.22 -30.91
#